data_AF-A0A924TRQ4-F1
#
_entry.id   AF-A0A924TRQ4-F1
#
_cell.length_a   1.000
_cell.length_b   1.000
_cell.length_c   1.000
_cell.angle_alpha   90.00
_cell.angle_beta   90.00
_cell.angle_gamma   90.00
#
_symmetry.space_group_name_H-M   'P 1'
#
loop_
_entity.id
_entity.type
_entity.pdbx_description
1 polymer ?
#
loop_
_entity_poly.entity_id
_entity_poly.type
_entity_poly.pdbx_seq_one_letter_code
_entity_poly.pdbx_strand_id
1 'polypeptide(L)'
;MGYLPQFKNDLFISYRRTSNEGQDPWVDNFCDSVRSSLRDLVGDVQMWRDTSELRAGDAWRPEIADAVDTAGIFLAVISRTYFDSDECRKELDRFLGRLKSAEGGGVVGGGRKLLPIFKHPPKPDQELPRELAEIGHHEFFNLHPKPWRELDPKRDYDDYHERLGRVVFDLMEALELLQGQQKKAALGKVFIANTGPELLQERERLRTDLRQRGFLVLPEREILWNADDHRERIVRDLAESLLCIHLVARTASIEPLTPARARVQLELAHAEMKQRGRPAPLVWIQPAADTDASTRPLIDYIENDLANEGVDYLQGSLEDLKTLLLDKLPKPVLTPKAPPKPRDIAVLVEDGDLADLGLLKTLLADRLGVEPRPLKFSKATPKDDERLARTLASCQQVIIFWSRQSEDWVFDMMDLDALADRLGPDRVCIYAGGEDSAEKSSFATKKARLVSGVVSPGETGLRSFLDALPGAA
;
A
#
# COMPACT_ATOMS: atom_id res chain seq x y z
N MET A 1 -3.46 6.97 20.14
CA MET A 1 -2.96 6.22 18.96
C MET A 1 -3.91 6.48 17.80
N GLY A 2 -3.41 6.39 16.56
CA GLY A 2 -4.25 6.47 15.37
C GLY A 2 -5.07 5.21 15.13
N TYR A 3 -6.06 5.36 14.26
CA TYR A 3 -7.01 4.34 13.87
C TYR A 3 -6.35 3.19 13.07
N LEU A 4 -5.33 3.49 12.28
CA LEU A 4 -4.55 2.56 11.49
C LEU A 4 -3.23 2.21 12.20
N PRO A 5 -3.15 1.08 12.92
CA PRO A 5 -2.00 0.78 13.76
C PRO A 5 -0.67 0.65 13.00
N GLN A 6 -0.66 0.31 11.70
CA GLN A 6 0.60 0.21 10.94
C GLN A 6 1.13 1.56 10.42
N PHE A 7 0.36 2.64 10.55
CA PHE A 7 0.75 3.97 10.12
C PHE A 7 1.02 4.87 11.32
N LYS A 8 1.97 5.80 11.17
CA LYS A 8 2.21 6.84 12.18
C LYS A 8 1.11 7.89 12.12
N ASN A 9 0.69 8.23 10.89
CA ASN A 9 -0.41 9.14 10.60
C ASN A 9 -1.48 8.37 9.84
N ASP A 10 -2.73 8.46 10.27
CA ASP A 10 -3.82 7.86 9.51
C ASP A 10 -4.05 8.64 8.22
N LEU A 11 -4.08 9.96 8.33
CA LEU A 11 -4.26 10.91 7.23
C LEU A 11 -3.07 11.88 7.15
N PHE A 12 -2.59 12.12 5.94
CA PHE A 12 -1.72 13.22 5.58
C PHE A 12 -2.49 14.21 4.70
N ILE A 13 -2.52 15.48 5.08
CA ILE A 13 -3.26 16.52 4.36
C ILE A 13 -2.27 17.41 3.62
N SER A 14 -2.31 17.36 2.29
CA SER A 14 -1.51 18.21 1.41
C SER A 14 -2.38 19.33 0.87
N TYR A 15 -1.93 20.58 1.05
CA TYR A 15 -2.64 21.77 0.59
C TYR A 15 -1.67 22.93 0.39
N ARG A 16 -2.05 23.89 -0.47
CA ARG A 16 -1.28 25.13 -0.60
C ARG A 16 -1.63 26.09 0.52
N ARG A 17 -0.64 26.54 1.30
CA ARG A 17 -0.86 27.47 2.42
C ARG A 17 -1.52 28.78 2.06
N THR A 18 -1.16 29.39 0.93
CA THR A 18 -1.80 30.62 0.46
C THR A 18 -3.30 30.45 0.19
N SER A 19 -3.78 29.20 0.08
CA SER A 19 -5.21 28.88 -0.04
C SER A 19 -5.94 28.80 1.31
N ASN A 20 -5.21 29.02 2.42
CA ASN A 20 -5.67 29.02 3.81
C ASN A 20 -5.34 30.35 4.55
N GLU A 21 -4.81 31.35 3.85
CA GLU A 21 -4.55 32.68 4.41
C GLU A 21 -5.82 33.55 4.35
N GLY A 22 -6.15 34.27 5.43
CA GLY A 22 -7.29 35.20 5.47
C GLY A 22 -8.02 35.25 6.82
N GLN A 23 -9.17 35.94 6.86
CA GLN A 23 -10.03 36.02 8.06
C GLN A 23 -10.80 34.72 8.35
N ASP A 24 -10.90 33.81 7.38
CA ASP A 24 -11.59 32.53 7.50
C ASP A 24 -10.76 31.41 6.84
N PRO A 25 -9.92 30.70 7.61
CA PRO A 25 -9.00 29.71 7.05
C PRO A 25 -9.76 28.45 6.61
N TRP A 26 -10.10 28.40 5.32
CA TRP A 26 -10.93 27.34 4.73
C TRP A 26 -10.42 25.92 5.03
N VAL A 27 -9.11 25.68 4.88
CA VAL A 27 -8.51 24.35 5.08
C VAL A 27 -8.53 23.98 6.56
N ASP A 28 -8.32 24.95 7.46
CA ASP A 28 -8.41 24.70 8.90
C ASP A 28 -9.81 24.27 9.32
N ASN A 29 -10.83 25.04 8.94
CA ASN A 29 -12.22 24.72 9.25
C ASN A 29 -12.65 23.38 8.63
N PHE A 30 -12.24 23.13 7.40
CA PHE A 30 -12.48 21.86 6.72
C PHE A 30 -11.86 20.69 7.49
N CYS A 31 -10.58 20.79 7.87
CA CYS A 31 -9.88 19.74 8.62
C CYS A 31 -10.50 19.52 10.00
N ASP A 32 -10.91 20.58 10.69
CA ASP A 32 -11.53 20.48 12.01
C ASP A 32 -12.91 19.80 11.94
N SER A 33 -13.68 20.11 10.90
CA SER A 33 -14.98 19.47 10.64
C SER A 33 -14.79 17.98 10.33
N VAL A 34 -13.87 17.63 9.42
CA VAL A 34 -13.52 16.23 9.12
C VAL A 34 -13.06 15.50 10.38
N ARG A 35 -12.19 16.11 11.18
CA ARG A 35 -11.69 15.51 12.43
C ARG A 35 -12.83 15.23 13.41
N SER A 36 -13.74 16.17 13.58
CA SER A 36 -14.89 16.01 14.49
C SER A 36 -15.80 14.88 14.01
N SER A 37 -16.17 14.86 12.74
CA SER A 37 -17.07 13.84 12.20
C SER A 37 -16.44 12.45 12.22
N LEU A 38 -15.15 12.32 11.87
CA LEU A 38 -14.44 11.04 11.95
C LEU A 38 -14.31 10.56 13.40
N ARG A 39 -14.08 11.46 14.37
CA ARG A 39 -14.04 11.08 15.79
C ARG A 39 -15.34 10.44 16.25
N ASP A 40 -16.48 10.99 15.82
CA ASP A 40 -17.79 10.46 16.19
C ASP A 40 -18.10 9.12 15.51
N LEU A 41 -17.62 8.92 14.27
CA LEU A 41 -17.91 7.73 13.47
C LEU A 41 -16.97 6.56 13.77
N VAL A 42 -15.66 6.80 13.81
CA VAL A 42 -14.63 5.74 13.88
C VAL A 42 -13.69 5.86 15.09
N GLY A 43 -13.76 6.97 15.83
CA GLY A 43 -12.89 7.25 16.96
C GLY A 43 -11.66 8.07 16.57
N ASP A 44 -10.60 8.01 17.38
CA ASP A 44 -9.44 8.88 17.20
C ASP A 44 -8.65 8.56 15.91
N VAL A 45 -8.60 9.56 15.02
CA VAL A 45 -7.83 9.55 13.78
C VAL A 45 -6.66 10.53 13.90
N GLN A 46 -5.44 10.05 13.67
CA GLN A 46 -4.23 10.87 13.61
C GLN A 46 -4.13 11.54 12.25
N MET A 47 -4.36 12.85 12.24
CA MET A 47 -4.26 13.69 11.05
C MET A 47 -3.01 14.54 11.13
N TRP A 48 -2.13 14.40 10.15
CA TRP A 48 -0.95 15.25 9.99
C TRP A 48 -1.19 16.28 8.89
N ARG A 49 -0.75 17.51 9.13
CA ARG A 49 -0.76 18.60 8.16
C ARG A 49 0.43 19.52 8.39
N ASP A 50 0.94 20.14 7.34
CA ASP A 50 2.07 21.06 7.46
C ASP A 50 1.62 22.45 7.93
N THR A 51 1.98 22.84 9.17
CA THR A 51 1.67 24.16 9.76
C THR A 51 2.86 25.13 9.83
N SER A 52 4.09 24.72 9.48
CA SER A 52 5.32 25.53 9.63
C SER A 52 5.91 26.09 8.32
N GLU A 53 6.17 27.40 8.23
CA GLU A 53 6.88 28.01 7.09
C GLU A 53 8.24 27.35 6.79
N LEU A 54 8.47 26.95 5.54
CA LEU A 54 9.81 26.80 4.98
C LEU A 54 10.22 28.17 4.43
N ARG A 55 11.34 28.73 4.91
CA ARG A 55 11.89 29.95 4.30
C ARG A 55 12.57 29.54 3.00
N ALA A 56 12.51 30.40 1.99
CA ALA A 56 13.22 30.17 0.73
C ALA A 56 14.71 29.91 1.02
N GLY A 57 15.21 28.72 0.64
CA GLY A 57 16.58 28.27 0.93
C GLY A 57 16.69 27.16 1.98
N ASP A 58 15.60 26.82 2.69
CA ASP A 58 15.58 25.69 3.61
C ASP A 58 15.49 24.36 2.85
N ALA A 59 16.32 23.38 3.24
CA ALA A 59 16.24 22.02 2.73
C ALA A 59 14.87 21.40 3.08
N TRP A 60 14.34 20.57 2.17
CA TRP A 60 13.13 19.75 2.41
C TRP A 60 13.17 19.13 3.80
N ARG A 61 12.21 19.45 4.66
CA ARG A 61 12.19 18.96 6.06
C ARG A 61 12.04 17.44 6.05
N PRO A 62 12.98 16.69 6.67
CA PRO A 62 12.87 15.24 6.81
C PRO A 62 11.55 14.80 7.46
N GLU A 63 11.00 15.64 8.33
CA GLU A 63 9.72 15.43 9.03
C GLU A 63 8.53 15.30 8.08
N ILE A 64 8.47 16.10 7.01
CA ILE A 64 7.38 16.05 6.02
C ILE A 64 7.51 14.77 5.18
N ALA A 65 8.73 14.45 4.76
CA ALA A 65 8.99 13.21 4.04
C ALA A 65 8.60 11.97 4.86
N ASP A 66 8.96 11.95 6.15
CA ASP A 66 8.56 10.89 7.09
C ASP A 66 7.04 10.86 7.26
N ALA A 67 6.38 12.00 7.41
CA ALA A 67 4.94 12.07 7.56
C ALA A 67 4.19 11.52 6.34
N VAL A 68 4.61 11.87 5.12
CA VAL A 68 4.08 11.29 3.87
C VAL A 68 4.35 9.79 3.80
N ASP A 69 5.58 9.38 4.09
CA ASP A 69 6.01 7.98 4.04
C ASP A 69 5.30 7.11 5.06
N THR A 70 4.78 7.67 6.15
CA THR A 70 4.13 6.93 7.23
C THR A 70 2.62 7.16 7.30
N ALA A 71 2.04 7.76 6.25
CA ALA A 71 0.60 8.00 6.13
C ALA A 71 -0.17 6.86 5.44
N GLY A 72 -1.32 6.49 6.00
CA GLY A 72 -2.24 5.53 5.38
C GLY A 72 -3.06 6.16 4.24
N ILE A 73 -3.58 7.37 4.46
CA ILE A 73 -4.42 8.09 3.49
C ILE A 73 -3.78 9.44 3.17
N PHE A 74 -3.70 9.80 1.90
CA PHE A 74 -3.28 11.12 1.44
C PHE A 74 -4.50 11.91 0.96
N LEU A 75 -4.76 13.03 1.61
CA LEU A 75 -5.84 13.95 1.29
C LEU A 75 -5.26 15.15 0.54
N ALA A 76 -5.45 15.19 -0.78
CA ALA A 76 -4.95 16.27 -1.62
C ALA A 76 -6.00 17.37 -1.77
N VAL A 77 -5.85 18.49 -1.06
CA VAL A 77 -6.72 19.66 -1.19
C VAL A 77 -6.19 20.56 -2.31
N ILE A 78 -6.68 20.29 -3.52
CA ILE A 78 -6.22 20.90 -4.77
C ILE A 78 -6.91 22.24 -4.98
N SER A 79 -6.18 23.32 -4.70
CA SER A 79 -6.54 24.65 -5.16
C SER A 79 -5.97 24.91 -6.56
N ARG A 80 -6.45 25.98 -7.21
CA ARG A 80 -6.00 26.39 -8.55
C ARG A 80 -4.47 26.59 -8.69
N THR A 81 -3.78 26.75 -7.57
CA THR A 81 -2.32 27.00 -7.53
C THR A 81 -1.55 25.89 -6.83
N TYR A 82 -2.21 24.78 -6.50
CA TYR A 82 -1.63 23.63 -5.80
C TYR A 82 -0.38 23.11 -6.53
N PHE A 83 -0.49 22.89 -7.84
CA PHE A 83 0.62 22.42 -8.68
C PHE A 83 1.66 23.50 -9.00
N ASP A 84 1.46 24.75 -8.58
CA ASP A 84 2.49 25.78 -8.67
C ASP A 84 3.51 25.66 -7.51
N SER A 85 3.19 24.89 -6.46
CA SER A 85 4.09 24.59 -5.34
C SER A 85 4.91 23.34 -5.61
N ASP A 86 6.24 23.48 -5.57
CA ASP A 86 7.16 22.34 -5.65
C ASP A 86 6.95 21.37 -4.49
N GLU A 87 6.52 21.87 -3.34
CA GLU A 87 6.26 21.08 -2.15
C GLU A 87 5.05 20.18 -2.31
N CYS A 88 3.91 20.75 -2.69
CA CYS A 88 2.70 19.97 -2.97
C CYS A 88 2.96 18.89 -4.04
N ARG A 89 3.73 19.22 -5.09
CA ARG A 89 4.12 18.26 -6.13
C ARG A 89 4.99 17.12 -5.59
N LYS A 90 6.05 17.45 -4.85
CA LYS A 90 6.97 16.46 -4.26
C LYS A 90 6.26 15.53 -3.27
N GLU A 91 5.35 16.06 -2.45
CA GLU A 91 4.52 15.26 -1.53
C GLU A 91 3.64 14.27 -2.28
N LEU A 92 2.90 14.75 -3.28
CA LEU A 92 2.02 13.92 -4.09
C LEU A 92 2.80 12.84 -4.85
N ASP A 93 3.88 13.21 -5.55
CA ASP A 93 4.72 12.26 -6.29
C ASP A 93 5.32 11.19 -5.38
N ARG A 94 5.78 11.59 -4.18
CA ARG A 94 6.30 10.66 -3.18
C ARG A 94 5.21 9.68 -2.72
N PHE A 95 4.01 10.18 -2.41
CA PHE A 95 2.90 9.32 -2.01
C PHE A 95 2.46 8.37 -3.14
N LEU A 96 2.37 8.86 -4.38
CA LEU A 96 2.06 8.06 -5.56
C LEU A 96 3.10 6.94 -5.77
N GLY A 97 4.39 7.22 -5.55
CA GLY A 97 5.44 6.21 -5.57
C GLY A 97 5.21 5.10 -4.53
N ARG A 98 4.75 5.45 -3.32
CA ARG A 98 4.39 4.48 -2.27
C ARG A 98 3.12 3.70 -2.61
N LEU A 99 2.11 4.37 -3.17
CA LEU A 99 0.86 3.75 -3.59
C LEU A 99 1.13 2.65 -4.63
N LYS A 100 1.89 2.96 -5.68
CA LYS A 100 2.28 2.01 -6.74
C LYS A 100 3.15 0.86 -6.22
N SER A 101 4.09 1.15 -5.32
CA SER A 101 4.96 0.12 -4.72
C SER A 101 4.18 -0.88 -3.87
N ALA A 102 3.11 -0.44 -3.21
CA ALA A 102 2.24 -1.30 -2.41
C ALA A 102 1.38 -2.24 -3.28
N GLU A 103 1.03 -1.83 -4.50
CA GLU A 103 0.28 -2.66 -5.45
C GLU A 103 1.14 -3.78 -6.09
N GLY A 104 2.45 -3.57 -6.24
CA GLY A 104 3.39 -4.57 -6.78
C GLY A 104 3.82 -5.67 -5.79
N GLY A 105 3.53 -5.51 -4.49
CA GLY A 105 4.03 -6.35 -3.40
C GLY A 105 3.17 -7.56 -2.99
N GLY A 106 2.13 -7.92 -3.76
CA GLY A 106 1.28 -9.08 -3.46
C GLY A 106 0.22 -8.85 -2.37
N VAL A 107 0.07 -7.62 -1.86
CA VAL A 107 -1.12 -7.21 -1.10
C VAL A 107 -2.13 -6.66 -2.11
N VAL A 108 -3.15 -7.44 -2.45
CA VAL A 108 -4.23 -7.00 -3.35
C VAL A 108 -4.97 -5.82 -2.71
N GLY A 109 -4.84 -4.65 -3.34
CA GLY A 109 -5.31 -3.36 -2.83
C GLY A 109 -4.27 -2.73 -1.90
N GLY A 110 -3.25 -2.10 -2.49
CA GLY A 110 -2.10 -1.53 -1.78
C GLY A 110 -2.57 -0.72 -0.58
N GLY A 111 -2.02 -1.00 0.60
CA GLY A 111 -2.56 -0.56 1.90
C GLY A 111 -2.55 0.95 2.18
N ARG A 112 -2.69 1.78 1.16
CA ARG A 112 -2.80 3.24 1.21
C ARG A 112 -3.92 3.72 0.29
N LYS A 113 -4.43 4.91 0.54
CA LYS A 113 -5.47 5.55 -0.30
C LYS A 113 -5.12 7.00 -0.61
N LEU A 114 -5.45 7.44 -1.82
CA LEU A 114 -5.38 8.84 -2.24
C LEU A 114 -6.81 9.35 -2.40
N LEU A 115 -7.14 10.46 -1.75
CA LEU A 115 -8.44 11.12 -1.84
C LEU A 115 -8.24 12.57 -2.34
N PRO A 116 -8.55 12.86 -3.61
CA PRO A 116 -8.47 14.21 -4.15
C PRO A 116 -9.69 15.06 -3.80
N ILE A 117 -9.46 16.30 -3.38
CA ILE A 117 -10.47 17.31 -3.11
C ILE A 117 -10.13 18.57 -3.89
N PHE A 118 -10.89 18.87 -4.94
CA PHE A 118 -10.74 20.09 -5.71
C PHE A 118 -11.47 21.24 -5.02
N LYS A 119 -10.70 22.09 -4.32
CA LYS A 119 -11.20 23.35 -3.77
C LYS A 119 -11.61 24.31 -4.89
N HIS A 120 -10.81 24.38 -5.95
CA HIS A 120 -11.08 25.16 -7.16
C HIS A 120 -11.00 24.25 -8.39
N PRO A 121 -11.64 24.60 -9.51
CA PRO A 121 -11.39 23.89 -10.76
C PRO A 121 -9.92 24.06 -11.18
N PRO A 122 -9.32 23.03 -11.81
CA PRO A 122 -7.99 23.14 -12.43
C PRO A 122 -7.91 24.31 -13.43
N LYS A 123 -6.69 24.83 -13.68
CA LYS A 123 -6.50 25.77 -14.79
C LYS A 123 -6.72 25.01 -16.11
N PRO A 124 -7.23 25.66 -17.18
CA PRO A 124 -7.47 24.99 -18.46
C PRO A 124 -6.25 24.30 -19.07
N ASP A 125 -5.06 24.80 -18.76
CA ASP A 125 -3.73 24.33 -19.20
C ASP A 125 -2.99 23.52 -18.13
N GLN A 126 -3.62 23.22 -16.99
CA GLN A 126 -3.01 22.44 -15.92
C GLN A 126 -3.04 20.96 -16.28
N GLU A 127 -1.88 20.37 -16.53
CA GLU A 127 -1.74 18.92 -16.57
C GLU A 127 -1.91 18.35 -15.16
N LEU A 128 -2.80 17.35 -15.03
CA LEU A 128 -2.99 16.58 -13.81
C LEU A 128 -2.29 15.23 -13.94
N PRO A 129 -1.64 14.72 -12.87
CA PRO A 129 -1.21 13.33 -12.80
C PRO A 129 -2.34 12.38 -13.17
N ARG A 130 -2.02 11.35 -13.97
CA ARG A 130 -3.00 10.40 -14.50
C ARG A 130 -3.83 9.73 -13.39
N GLU A 131 -3.19 9.46 -12.26
CA GLU A 131 -3.83 8.86 -11.09
C GLU A 131 -4.96 9.74 -10.55
N LEU A 132 -4.81 11.07 -10.56
CA LEU A 132 -5.86 11.99 -10.13
C LEU A 132 -7.02 12.07 -11.13
N ALA A 133 -6.80 11.74 -12.41
CA ALA A 133 -7.85 11.70 -13.42
C ALA A 133 -8.68 10.41 -13.36
N GLU A 134 -8.08 9.32 -12.87
CA GLU A 134 -8.72 8.00 -12.76
C GLU A 134 -9.37 7.75 -11.39
N ILE A 135 -9.02 8.54 -10.36
CA ILE A 135 -9.57 8.44 -9.00
C ILE A 135 -10.78 9.36 -8.84
N GLY A 136 -11.86 8.85 -8.24
CA GLY A 136 -13.02 9.67 -7.87
C GLY A 136 -12.63 10.81 -6.91
N HIS A 137 -13.15 12.01 -7.14
CA HIS A 137 -12.81 13.21 -6.39
C HIS A 137 -14.02 13.98 -5.90
N HIS A 138 -13.81 14.85 -4.91
CA HIS A 138 -14.83 15.79 -4.44
C HIS A 138 -14.53 17.20 -4.91
N GLU A 139 -15.56 17.97 -5.21
CA GLU A 139 -15.45 19.34 -5.71
C GLU A 139 -16.08 20.30 -4.70
N PHE A 140 -15.36 21.35 -4.28
CA PHE A 140 -15.85 22.39 -3.39
C PHE A 140 -16.04 23.73 -4.12
N PHE A 141 -16.55 23.65 -5.34
CA PHE A 141 -16.90 24.80 -6.18
C PHE A 141 -18.13 24.47 -7.04
N ASN A 142 -18.73 25.53 -7.59
CA ASN A 142 -19.81 25.44 -8.56
C ASN A 142 -19.35 26.08 -9.87
N LEU A 143 -19.36 25.31 -10.96
CA LEU A 143 -19.03 25.79 -12.32
C LEU A 143 -20.12 26.70 -12.89
N HIS A 144 -21.35 26.55 -12.41
CA HIS A 144 -22.52 27.23 -12.90
C HIS A 144 -23.25 27.98 -11.77
N PRO A 145 -23.72 29.22 -12.02
CA PRO A 145 -23.53 30.01 -13.25
C PRO A 145 -22.05 30.42 -13.45
N LYS A 146 -21.66 30.77 -14.70
CA LYS A 146 -20.33 31.33 -14.98
C LYS A 146 -20.27 32.81 -14.55
N PRO A 147 -19.14 33.31 -14.01
CA PRO A 147 -17.90 32.59 -13.70
C PRO A 147 -18.10 31.61 -12.53
N TRP A 148 -17.30 30.53 -12.50
CA TRP A 148 -17.35 29.56 -11.40
C TRP A 148 -17.09 30.27 -10.05
N ARG A 149 -17.64 29.70 -8.97
CA ARG A 149 -17.44 30.21 -7.61
C ARG A 149 -17.07 29.08 -6.65
N GLU A 150 -16.18 29.37 -5.71
CA GLU A 150 -15.89 28.51 -4.56
C GLU A 150 -17.15 28.35 -3.69
N LEU A 151 -17.32 27.17 -3.08
CA LEU A 151 -18.35 26.95 -2.06
C LEU A 151 -17.92 27.61 -0.75
N ASP A 152 -18.75 28.53 -0.28
CA ASP A 152 -18.56 29.20 0.99
C ASP A 152 -19.25 28.42 2.12
N PRO A 153 -18.55 28.00 3.19
CA PRO A 153 -19.14 27.19 4.26
C PRO A 153 -20.33 27.85 4.99
N LYS A 154 -20.43 29.18 4.95
CA LYS A 154 -21.49 29.96 5.62
C LYS A 154 -22.64 30.26 4.67
N ARG A 155 -22.34 30.76 3.47
CA ARG A 155 -23.35 31.13 2.47
C ARG A 155 -23.96 29.92 1.79
N ASP A 156 -23.15 28.90 1.51
CA ASP A 156 -23.53 27.68 0.79
C ASP A 156 -23.60 26.49 1.77
N TYR A 157 -24.10 26.73 3.00
CA TYR A 157 -24.03 25.82 4.15
C TYR A 157 -24.49 24.39 3.83
N ASP A 158 -25.70 24.21 3.29
CA ASP A 158 -26.27 22.88 3.04
C ASP A 158 -25.44 22.08 2.00
N ASP A 159 -25.12 22.69 0.86
CA ASP A 159 -24.32 22.04 -0.21
C ASP A 159 -22.90 21.73 0.29
N TYR A 160 -22.27 22.67 1.02
CA TYR A 160 -20.95 22.44 1.62
C TYR A 160 -20.96 21.26 2.59
N HIS A 161 -21.93 21.19 3.50
CA HIS A 161 -21.99 20.12 4.51
C HIS A 161 -22.42 18.78 3.89
N GLU A 162 -23.22 18.77 2.83
CA GLU A 162 -23.52 17.55 2.08
C GLU A 162 -22.24 16.99 1.43
N ARG A 163 -21.46 17.84 0.74
CA ARG A 163 -20.19 17.42 0.13
C ARG A 163 -19.14 17.01 1.16
N LEU A 164 -19.07 17.72 2.29
CA LEU A 164 -18.25 17.34 3.44
C LEU A 164 -18.66 15.97 3.98
N GLY A 165 -19.96 15.70 4.12
CA GLY A 165 -20.48 14.41 4.56
C GLY A 165 -20.04 13.26 3.66
N ARG A 166 -20.03 13.48 2.34
CA ARG A 166 -19.50 12.49 1.36
C ARG A 166 -18.00 12.25 1.56
N VAL A 167 -17.21 13.31 1.74
CA VAL A 167 -15.77 13.17 2.04
C VAL A 167 -15.55 12.35 3.32
N VAL A 168 -16.28 12.66 4.38
CA VAL A 168 -16.18 11.96 5.68
C VAL A 168 -16.54 10.49 5.52
N PHE A 169 -17.59 10.19 4.76
CA PHE A 169 -18.01 8.82 4.47
C PHE A 169 -16.94 8.05 3.70
N ASP A 170 -16.38 8.63 2.63
CA ASP A 170 -15.33 7.99 1.84
C ASP A 170 -14.03 7.78 2.66
N LEU A 171 -13.70 8.72 3.56
CA LEU A 171 -12.60 8.57 4.51
C LEU A 171 -12.87 7.46 5.54
N MET A 172 -14.09 7.35 6.05
CA MET A 172 -14.50 6.28 6.95
C MET A 172 -14.35 4.92 6.27
N GLU A 173 -14.92 4.74 5.08
CA GLU A 173 -14.80 3.49 4.31
C GLU A 173 -13.34 3.15 4.00
N ALA A 174 -12.53 4.14 3.63
CA ALA A 174 -11.11 3.96 3.40
C ALA A 174 -10.36 3.50 4.66
N LEU A 175 -10.62 4.13 5.81
CA LEU A 175 -10.02 3.77 7.10
C LEU A 175 -10.40 2.33 7.50
N GLU A 176 -11.69 1.99 7.42
CA GLU A 176 -12.19 0.65 7.78
C GLU A 176 -11.64 -0.44 6.84
N LEU A 177 -11.59 -0.16 5.53
CA LEU A 177 -11.01 -1.06 4.55
C LEU A 177 -9.53 -1.32 4.85
N LEU A 178 -8.75 -0.25 5.06
CA LEU A 178 -7.32 -0.37 5.36
C LEU A 178 -7.10 -1.13 6.68
N GLN A 179 -7.88 -0.83 7.73
CA GLN A 179 -7.79 -1.55 9.00
C GLN A 179 -8.13 -3.05 8.83
N GLY A 180 -9.16 -3.37 8.05
CA GLY A 180 -9.54 -4.74 7.72
C GLY A 180 -8.46 -5.48 6.96
N GLN A 181 -7.81 -4.83 6.00
CA GLN A 181 -6.67 -5.39 5.27
C GLN A 181 -5.46 -5.62 6.20
N GLN A 182 -5.14 -4.67 7.07
CA GLN A 182 -4.06 -4.82 8.06
C GLN A 182 -4.30 -6.00 8.99
N LYS A 183 -5.54 -6.18 9.48
CA LYS A 183 -5.91 -7.32 10.32
C LYS A 183 -5.76 -8.66 9.59
N LYS A 184 -6.09 -8.72 8.30
CA LYS A 184 -5.96 -9.93 7.47
C LYS A 184 -4.52 -10.25 7.11
N ALA A 185 -3.68 -9.24 6.88
CA ALA A 185 -2.28 -9.39 6.49
C ALA A 185 -1.32 -9.51 7.69
N ALA A 186 -1.82 -9.35 8.92
CA ALA A 186 -0.99 -9.38 10.11
C ALA A 186 -0.32 -10.75 10.32
N LEU A 187 0.98 -10.74 10.62
CA LEU A 187 1.75 -11.94 10.97
C LEU A 187 1.35 -12.52 12.34
N GLY A 188 0.63 -11.73 13.13
CA GLY A 188 0.14 -12.09 14.46
C GLY A 188 0.05 -10.87 15.36
N LYS A 189 -0.23 -11.12 16.64
CA LYS A 189 -0.30 -10.06 17.66
C LYS A 189 0.85 -10.20 18.65
N VAL A 190 1.41 -9.08 19.08
CA VAL A 190 2.47 -9.02 20.10
C VAL A 190 1.99 -8.12 21.22
N PHE A 191 2.06 -8.61 22.46
CA PHE A 191 1.71 -7.81 23.63
C PHE A 191 2.94 -7.04 24.11
N ILE A 192 2.81 -5.73 24.29
CA ILE A 192 3.81 -4.89 24.95
C ILE A 192 3.16 -4.25 26.17
N ALA A 193 3.65 -4.62 27.36
CA ALA A 193 3.09 -4.17 28.62
C ALA A 193 3.09 -2.66 28.78
N ASN A 194 2.17 -2.16 29.61
CA ASN A 194 2.14 -0.78 30.03
C ASN A 194 3.36 -0.47 30.90
N THR A 195 4.02 0.67 30.62
CA THR A 195 5.22 1.15 31.31
C THR A 195 4.93 2.49 31.98
N GLY A 196 5.80 2.90 32.90
CA GLY A 196 5.79 4.27 33.41
C GLY A 196 6.27 5.29 32.37
N PRO A 197 6.11 6.60 32.65
CA PRO A 197 6.51 7.69 31.76
C PRO A 197 7.96 7.60 31.27
N GLU A 198 8.85 7.09 32.11
CA GLU A 198 10.28 6.97 31.88
C GLU A 198 10.68 6.01 30.74
N LEU A 199 9.79 5.11 30.32
CA LEU A 199 10.03 4.15 29.22
C LEU A 199 9.05 4.28 28.06
N LEU A 200 8.22 5.33 28.02
CA LEU A 200 7.23 5.53 26.95
C LEU A 200 7.91 5.66 25.58
N GLN A 201 9.07 6.31 25.51
CA GLN A 201 9.76 6.49 24.23
C GLN A 201 10.27 5.16 23.67
N GLU A 202 10.89 4.34 24.50
CA GLU A 202 11.37 3.00 24.17
C GLU A 202 10.21 2.08 23.77
N ARG A 203 9.10 2.14 24.52
CA ARG A 203 7.87 1.41 24.21
C ARG A 203 7.33 1.79 22.83
N GLU A 204 7.18 3.08 22.53
CA GLU A 204 6.67 3.52 21.23
C GLU A 204 7.60 3.19 20.06
N ARG A 205 8.93 3.24 20.26
CA ARG A 205 9.89 2.75 19.27
C ARG A 205 9.66 1.26 18.97
N LEU A 206 9.49 0.45 20.00
CA LEU A 206 9.25 -0.98 19.86
C LEU A 206 7.90 -1.29 19.17
N ARG A 207 6.85 -0.56 19.55
CA ARG A 207 5.53 -0.65 18.88
C ARG A 207 5.67 -0.35 17.39
N THR A 208 6.33 0.76 17.05
CA THR A 208 6.54 1.20 15.67
C THR A 208 7.28 0.14 14.85
N ASP A 209 8.37 -0.41 15.38
CA ASP A 209 9.16 -1.42 14.68
C ASP A 209 8.38 -2.71 14.42
N LEU A 210 7.60 -3.18 15.40
CA LEU A 210 6.75 -4.36 15.25
C LEU A 210 5.65 -4.15 14.21
N ARG A 211 5.04 -2.96 14.21
CA ARG A 211 4.01 -2.56 13.24
C ARG A 211 4.55 -2.51 11.82
N GLN A 212 5.72 -1.92 11.63
CA GLN A 212 6.41 -1.87 10.33
C GLN A 212 6.75 -3.27 9.80
N ARG A 213 6.93 -4.24 10.71
CA ARG A 213 7.20 -5.65 10.37
C ARG A 213 5.93 -6.48 10.18
N GLY A 214 4.75 -5.88 10.23
CA GLY A 214 3.48 -6.54 9.95
C GLY A 214 2.81 -7.20 11.15
N PHE A 215 3.22 -6.89 12.37
CA PHE A 215 2.54 -7.35 13.59
C PHE A 215 1.52 -6.33 14.09
N LEU A 216 0.42 -6.83 14.66
CA LEU A 216 -0.47 -6.00 15.48
C LEU A 216 0.09 -5.94 16.90
N VAL A 217 -0.01 -4.78 17.54
CA VAL A 217 0.57 -4.59 18.87
C VAL A 217 -0.52 -4.30 19.89
N LEU A 218 -0.62 -5.19 20.87
CA LEU A 218 -1.55 -5.12 22.00
C LEU A 218 -0.84 -4.58 23.26
N PRO A 219 -1.56 -3.97 24.20
CA PRO A 219 -2.95 -3.55 24.04
C PRO A 219 -3.07 -2.39 23.02
N GLU A 220 -4.21 -2.29 22.34
CA GLU A 220 -4.49 -1.20 21.38
C GLU A 220 -4.82 0.12 22.09
N ARG A 221 -5.31 0.03 23.32
CA ARG A 221 -5.63 1.16 24.20
C ARG A 221 -4.98 0.94 25.55
N GLU A 222 -4.56 2.02 26.20
CA GLU A 222 -3.93 1.94 27.51
C GLU A 222 -4.87 1.29 28.55
N ILE A 223 -4.29 0.48 29.43
CA ILE A 223 -5.05 -0.21 30.48
C ILE A 223 -5.40 0.78 31.58
N LEU A 224 -6.69 0.95 31.81
CA LEU A 224 -7.21 1.75 32.92
C LEU A 224 -7.16 0.93 34.21
N TRP A 225 -6.12 1.13 35.02
CA TRP A 225 -5.86 0.38 36.25
C TRP A 225 -6.92 0.53 37.36
N ASN A 226 -7.80 1.51 37.24
CA ASN A 226 -8.93 1.74 38.14
C ASN A 226 -10.22 1.03 37.68
N ALA A 227 -10.25 0.45 36.49
CA ALA A 227 -11.40 -0.31 36.02
C ALA A 227 -11.40 -1.72 36.63
N ASP A 228 -12.56 -2.23 37.03
CA ASP A 228 -12.65 -3.55 37.67
C ASP A 228 -12.24 -4.70 36.73
N ASP A 229 -12.32 -4.48 35.41
CA ASP A 229 -12.06 -5.48 34.36
C ASP A 229 -10.61 -5.46 33.82
N HIS A 230 -9.70 -4.66 34.39
CA HIS A 230 -8.34 -4.49 33.87
C HIS A 230 -7.58 -5.82 33.72
N ARG A 231 -7.71 -6.75 34.68
CA ARG A 231 -7.06 -8.07 34.62
C ARG A 231 -7.63 -8.92 33.47
N GLU A 232 -8.94 -8.92 33.29
CA GLU A 232 -9.60 -9.68 32.23
C GLU A 232 -9.19 -9.17 30.85
N ARG A 233 -9.07 -7.84 30.69
CA ARG A 233 -8.56 -7.23 29.45
C ARG A 233 -7.12 -7.65 29.16
N ILE A 234 -6.23 -7.61 30.16
CA ILE A 234 -4.84 -8.05 30.02
C ILE A 234 -4.79 -9.52 29.57
N VAL A 235 -5.52 -10.40 30.26
CA VAL A 235 -5.56 -11.84 29.96
C VAL A 235 -6.09 -12.09 28.55
N ARG A 236 -7.17 -11.41 28.14
CA ARG A 236 -7.71 -11.52 26.78
C ARG A 236 -6.68 -11.12 25.72
N ASP A 237 -6.01 -9.99 25.90
CA ASP A 237 -5.04 -9.48 24.95
C ASP A 237 -3.78 -10.38 24.91
N LEU A 238 -3.36 -10.94 26.04
CA LEU A 238 -2.29 -11.95 26.12
C LEU A 238 -2.67 -13.26 25.41
N ALA A 239 -3.91 -13.73 25.56
CA ALA A 239 -4.39 -14.97 24.95
C ALA A 239 -4.32 -14.96 23.42
N GLU A 240 -4.45 -13.78 22.80
CA GLU A 240 -4.34 -13.59 21.35
C GLU A 240 -2.91 -13.31 20.87
N SER A 241 -1.96 -13.12 21.79
CA SER A 241 -0.60 -12.71 21.49
C SER A 241 0.34 -13.90 21.28
N LEU A 242 1.25 -13.76 20.32
CA LEU A 242 2.30 -14.74 20.02
C LEU A 242 3.48 -14.64 21.00
N LEU A 243 3.72 -13.43 21.50
CA LEU A 243 4.80 -13.09 22.42
C LEU A 243 4.36 -11.93 23.31
N CYS A 244 4.85 -11.89 24.54
CA CYS A 244 4.69 -10.76 25.46
C CYS A 244 6.06 -10.14 25.74
N ILE A 245 6.12 -8.80 25.74
CA ILE A 245 7.32 -8.02 26.02
C ILE A 245 7.02 -7.06 27.17
N HIS A 246 7.91 -7.03 28.16
CA HIS A 246 7.88 -6.08 29.27
C HIS A 246 9.14 -5.21 29.25
N LEU A 247 8.98 -3.90 29.38
CA LEU A 247 10.09 -2.97 29.64
C LEU A 247 10.00 -2.55 31.11
N VAL A 248 11.09 -2.72 31.86
CA VAL A 248 11.15 -2.51 33.30
C VAL A 248 12.24 -1.49 33.61
N ALA A 249 11.86 -0.38 34.25
CA ALA A 249 12.80 0.66 34.63
C ALA A 249 13.61 0.26 35.87
N ARG A 250 14.87 0.68 35.92
CA ARG A 250 15.70 0.62 37.15
C ARG A 250 15.53 1.87 38.01
N THR A 251 15.18 2.99 37.38
CA THR A 251 14.96 4.26 38.05
C THR A 251 13.58 4.33 38.69
N ALA A 252 13.44 5.17 39.73
CA ALA A 252 12.13 5.48 40.29
C ALA A 252 11.18 6.03 39.22
N SER A 253 9.94 5.55 39.22
CA SER A 253 8.88 6.12 38.38
C SER A 253 8.23 7.30 39.10
N ILE A 254 7.79 8.29 38.32
CA ILE A 254 6.97 9.41 38.84
C ILE A 254 5.63 8.88 39.37
N GLU A 255 5.15 7.76 38.82
CA GLU A 255 3.96 7.05 39.27
C GLU A 255 4.32 5.93 40.26
N PRO A 256 4.02 6.06 41.57
CA PRO A 256 4.54 5.13 42.58
C PRO A 256 4.08 3.67 42.42
N LEU A 257 2.93 3.45 41.79
CA LEU A 257 2.35 2.11 41.59
C LEU A 257 2.91 1.39 40.35
N THR A 258 3.75 2.04 39.54
CA THR A 258 4.29 1.45 38.29
C THR A 258 4.96 0.09 38.52
N PRO A 259 5.86 -0.09 39.51
CA PRO A 259 6.50 -1.39 39.72
C PRO A 259 5.51 -2.50 40.12
N ALA A 260 4.53 -2.18 40.98
CA ALA A 260 3.51 -3.13 41.39
C ALA A 260 2.59 -3.54 40.22
N ARG A 261 2.22 -2.57 39.37
CA ARG A 261 1.44 -2.79 38.15
C ARG A 261 2.20 -3.63 37.12
N ALA A 262 3.49 -3.34 36.92
CA ALA A 262 4.37 -4.12 36.05
C ALA A 262 4.49 -5.57 36.54
N ARG A 263 4.63 -5.78 37.86
CA ARG A 263 4.61 -7.11 38.47
C ARG A 263 3.33 -7.88 38.13
N VAL A 264 2.16 -7.27 38.33
CA VAL A 264 0.86 -7.89 38.02
C VAL A 264 0.74 -8.26 36.54
N GLN A 265 1.14 -7.36 35.63
CA GLN A 265 1.13 -7.67 34.19
C GLN A 265 2.04 -8.85 33.86
N LEU A 266 3.21 -8.92 34.49
CA LEU A 266 4.20 -9.96 34.24
C LEU A 266 3.75 -11.33 34.79
N GLU A 267 3.13 -11.36 35.97
CA GLU A 267 2.51 -12.56 36.55
C GLU A 267 1.40 -13.10 35.63
N LEU A 268 0.50 -12.23 35.15
CA LEU A 268 -0.55 -12.60 34.20
C LEU A 268 0.02 -13.09 32.86
N ALA A 269 1.06 -12.43 32.35
CA ALA A 269 1.73 -12.80 31.12
C ALA A 269 2.42 -14.15 31.22
N HIS A 270 3.15 -14.42 32.30
CA HIS A 270 3.81 -15.71 32.51
C HIS A 270 2.78 -16.85 32.57
N ALA A 271 1.70 -16.66 33.35
CA ALA A 271 0.63 -17.65 33.48
C ALA A 271 -0.08 -17.94 32.14
N GLU A 272 -0.53 -16.90 31.42
CA GLU A 272 -1.27 -17.08 30.16
C GLU A 272 -0.38 -17.65 29.06
N MET A 273 0.87 -17.18 28.92
CA MET A 273 1.80 -17.70 27.91
C MET A 273 2.09 -19.19 28.15
N LYS A 274 2.32 -19.59 29.40
CA LYS A 274 2.51 -20.99 29.78
C LYS A 274 1.28 -21.83 29.50
N GLN A 275 0.08 -21.34 29.86
CA GLN A 275 -1.19 -22.04 29.62
C GLN A 275 -1.45 -22.27 28.13
N ARG A 276 -1.03 -21.33 27.26
CA ARG A 276 -1.21 -21.41 25.80
C ARG A 276 -0.09 -22.14 25.07
N GLY A 277 0.96 -22.59 25.77
CA GLY A 277 2.15 -23.17 25.16
C GLY A 277 2.93 -22.18 24.26
N ARG A 278 2.88 -20.89 24.60
CA ARG A 278 3.62 -19.82 23.92
C ARG A 278 4.99 -19.61 24.57
N PRO A 279 5.94 -18.95 23.89
CA PRO A 279 7.19 -18.53 24.53
C PRO A 279 6.94 -17.73 25.80
N ALA A 280 7.76 -17.94 26.83
CA ALA A 280 7.72 -17.15 28.05
C ALA A 280 7.88 -15.64 27.74
N PRO A 281 7.32 -14.75 28.58
CA PRO A 281 7.49 -13.31 28.39
C PRO A 281 8.96 -12.92 28.27
N LEU A 282 9.26 -11.94 27.41
CA LEU A 282 10.59 -11.38 27.29
C LEU A 282 10.67 -10.08 28.09
N VAL A 283 11.59 -10.00 29.03
CA VAL A 283 11.74 -8.84 29.91
C VAL A 283 13.00 -8.07 29.55
N TRP A 284 12.86 -6.79 29.22
CA TRP A 284 13.99 -5.88 29.11
C TRP A 284 14.04 -4.99 30.33
N ILE A 285 15.18 -5.02 31.02
CA ILE A 285 15.44 -4.18 32.19
C ILE A 285 16.34 -3.04 31.72
N GLN A 286 15.89 -1.81 31.93
CA GLN A 286 16.61 -0.60 31.60
C GLN A 286 18.05 -0.65 32.15
N PRO A 287 19.08 -0.51 31.30
CA PRO A 287 20.46 -0.41 31.77
C PRO A 287 20.62 0.81 32.66
N ALA A 288 21.06 0.60 33.90
CA ALA A 288 21.41 1.66 34.84
C ALA A 288 22.51 1.17 35.78
N ALA A 289 23.34 2.12 36.25
CA ALA A 289 24.44 1.84 37.18
C ALA A 289 23.93 1.24 38.50
N ASP A 290 22.84 1.78 39.01
CA ASP A 290 22.18 1.34 40.23
C ASP A 290 20.67 1.13 40.00
N THR A 291 20.06 0.35 40.88
CA THR A 291 18.61 0.11 40.92
C THR A 291 18.02 0.89 42.09
N ASP A 292 16.98 1.67 41.82
CA ASP A 292 16.24 2.41 42.83
C ASP A 292 15.54 1.47 43.83
N ALA A 293 15.44 1.88 45.09
CA ALA A 293 14.81 1.07 46.14
C ALA A 293 13.35 0.72 45.83
N SER A 294 12.62 1.58 45.11
CA SER A 294 11.22 1.36 44.74
C SER A 294 11.04 0.30 43.64
N THR A 295 12.04 0.09 42.79
CA THR A 295 12.00 -0.90 41.69
C THR A 295 12.71 -2.20 42.06
N ARG A 296 13.61 -2.18 43.04
CA ARG A 296 14.35 -3.33 43.57
C ARG A 296 13.48 -4.58 43.75
N PRO A 297 12.27 -4.54 44.39
CA PRO A 297 11.48 -5.75 44.60
C PRO A 297 10.96 -6.39 43.31
N LEU A 298 10.69 -5.59 42.28
CA LEU A 298 10.29 -6.09 40.96
C LEU A 298 11.48 -6.71 40.24
N ILE A 299 12.65 -6.07 40.30
CA ILE A 299 13.87 -6.60 39.66
C ILE A 299 14.30 -7.90 40.32
N ASP A 300 14.32 -7.95 41.64
CA ASP A 300 14.69 -9.17 42.37
C ASP A 300 13.69 -10.30 42.06
N TYR A 301 12.40 -10.00 41.89
CA TYR A 301 11.38 -10.98 41.45
C TYR A 301 11.66 -11.53 40.04
N ILE A 302 12.10 -10.67 39.11
CA ILE A 302 12.45 -11.09 37.75
C ILE A 302 13.71 -11.95 37.75
N GLU A 303 14.76 -11.50 38.43
CA GLU A 303 16.08 -12.12 38.43
C GLU A 303 16.12 -13.44 39.22
N ASN A 304 15.34 -13.55 40.30
CA ASN A 304 15.39 -14.71 41.20
C ASN A 304 14.20 -15.66 41.09
N ASP A 305 12.99 -15.17 40.80
CA ASP A 305 11.81 -16.04 40.69
C ASP A 305 11.55 -16.41 39.22
N LEU A 306 11.24 -15.41 38.38
CA LEU A 306 10.82 -15.67 37.00
C LEU A 306 11.91 -16.25 36.12
N ALA A 307 13.17 -15.84 36.30
CA ALA A 307 14.29 -16.42 35.58
C ALA A 307 14.42 -17.93 35.83
N ASN A 308 14.16 -18.36 37.08
CA ASN A 308 14.16 -19.78 37.45
C ASN A 308 12.94 -20.53 36.87
N GLU A 309 11.88 -19.83 36.50
CA GLU A 309 10.70 -20.36 35.80
C GLU A 309 10.83 -20.32 34.26
N GLY A 310 11.99 -19.94 33.73
CA GLY A 310 12.28 -19.92 32.30
C GLY A 310 11.88 -18.63 31.56
N VAL A 311 11.68 -17.52 32.29
CA VAL A 311 11.48 -16.20 31.70
C VAL A 311 12.84 -15.60 31.33
N ASP A 312 13.01 -15.27 30.06
CA ASP A 312 14.22 -14.60 29.57
C ASP A 312 14.19 -13.11 29.96
N TYR A 313 15.27 -12.61 30.56
CA TYR A 313 15.46 -11.19 30.78
C TYR A 313 16.78 -10.68 30.19
N LEU A 314 16.80 -9.40 29.79
CA LEU A 314 17.92 -8.75 29.13
C LEU A 314 18.22 -7.40 29.78
N GLN A 315 19.50 -7.10 30.02
CA GLN A 315 19.99 -5.83 30.58
C GLN A 315 20.85 -5.02 29.59
N GLY A 316 20.75 -5.35 28.30
CA GLY A 316 21.50 -4.74 27.20
C GLY A 316 20.77 -3.59 26.52
N SER A 317 21.16 -3.28 25.28
CA SER A 317 20.53 -2.22 24.50
C SER A 317 19.11 -2.62 24.05
N LEU A 318 18.29 -1.64 23.67
CA LEU A 318 16.99 -1.90 23.05
C LEU A 318 17.13 -2.64 21.70
N GLU A 319 18.26 -2.47 21.00
CA GLU A 319 18.52 -3.17 19.73
C GLU A 319 18.80 -4.67 19.94
N ASP A 320 19.44 -5.02 21.05
CA ASP A 320 19.62 -6.42 21.45
C ASP A 320 18.26 -7.07 21.74
N LEU A 321 17.35 -6.35 22.40
CA LEU A 321 15.97 -6.78 22.62
C LEU A 321 15.25 -7.02 21.28
N LYS A 322 15.38 -6.07 20.34
CA LYS A 322 14.79 -6.19 18.99
C LYS A 322 15.32 -7.38 18.22
N THR A 323 16.59 -7.72 18.37
CA THR A 323 17.16 -8.90 17.72
C THR A 323 16.54 -10.17 18.32
N LEU A 324 16.52 -10.28 19.65
CA LEU A 324 15.99 -11.44 20.36
C LEU A 324 14.49 -11.66 20.15
N LEU A 325 13.68 -10.59 20.14
CA LEU A 325 12.24 -10.72 19.92
C LEU A 325 11.93 -11.22 18.50
N LEU A 326 12.72 -10.82 17.50
CA LEU A 326 12.51 -11.22 16.10
C LEU A 326 12.86 -12.68 15.86
N ASP A 327 13.80 -13.24 16.62
CA ASP A 327 14.10 -14.67 16.59
C ASP A 327 12.99 -15.52 17.21
N LYS A 328 12.24 -14.96 18.18
CA LYS A 328 11.10 -15.63 18.83
C LYS A 328 9.78 -15.48 18.05
N LEU A 329 9.66 -14.48 17.17
CA LEU A 329 8.46 -14.24 16.38
C LEU A 329 8.51 -15.01 15.05
N PRO A 330 7.35 -15.35 14.46
CA PRO A 330 7.32 -15.91 13.13
C PRO A 330 7.97 -14.92 12.17
N LYS A 331 9.00 -15.38 11.46
CA LYS A 331 9.56 -14.60 10.37
C LYS A 331 8.46 -14.42 9.33
N PRO A 332 8.36 -13.26 8.67
CA PRO A 332 7.49 -13.13 7.51
C PRO A 332 7.87 -14.26 6.57
N VAL A 333 6.99 -15.25 6.42
CA VAL A 333 7.13 -16.17 5.32
C VAL A 333 6.94 -15.26 4.12
N LEU A 334 8.00 -15.03 3.36
CA LEU A 334 7.85 -14.68 1.95
C LEU A 334 7.08 -15.84 1.35
N THR A 335 5.76 -15.83 1.52
CA THR A 335 4.89 -16.71 0.78
C THR A 335 5.29 -16.46 -0.66
N PRO A 336 5.70 -17.51 -1.41
CA PRO A 336 5.96 -17.33 -2.83
C PRO A 336 4.74 -16.62 -3.39
N LYS A 337 4.99 -15.43 -3.95
CA LYS A 337 4.07 -14.63 -4.76
C LYS A 337 3.07 -15.62 -5.36
N ALA A 338 1.77 -15.50 -5.02
CA ALA A 338 0.75 -16.28 -5.71
C ALA A 338 1.14 -16.27 -7.19
N PRO A 339 1.28 -17.44 -7.85
CA PRO A 339 2.03 -17.56 -9.09
C PRO A 339 1.62 -16.41 -9.99
N PRO A 340 2.58 -15.59 -10.47
CA PRO A 340 2.26 -14.38 -11.21
C PRO A 340 1.22 -14.76 -12.23
N LYS A 341 0.07 -14.08 -12.21
CA LYS A 341 -1.01 -14.34 -13.14
C LYS A 341 -0.37 -14.43 -14.53
N PRO A 342 -0.56 -15.52 -15.29
CA PRO A 342 0.13 -15.72 -16.55
C PRO A 342 -0.02 -14.46 -17.39
N ARG A 343 1.07 -13.98 -17.98
CA ARG A 343 1.03 -12.79 -18.82
C ARG A 343 0.08 -13.07 -19.98
N ASP A 344 -0.95 -12.25 -20.16
CA ASP A 344 -1.86 -12.38 -21.32
C ASP A 344 -1.16 -11.82 -22.57
N ILE A 345 -1.30 -12.51 -23.71
CA ILE A 345 -0.85 -12.02 -25.02
C ILE A 345 -1.97 -12.08 -26.05
N ALA A 346 -2.19 -10.99 -26.78
CA ALA A 346 -3.20 -10.94 -27.83
C ALA A 346 -2.71 -11.72 -29.06
N VAL A 347 -3.55 -12.60 -29.62
CA VAL A 347 -3.23 -13.35 -30.83
C VAL A 347 -4.28 -13.09 -31.90
N LEU A 348 -3.93 -12.33 -32.93
CA LEU A 348 -4.78 -12.03 -34.08
C LEU A 348 -4.71 -13.22 -35.05
N VAL A 349 -5.86 -13.77 -35.42
CA VAL A 349 -5.94 -14.98 -36.25
C VAL A 349 -7.14 -14.92 -37.20
N GLU A 350 -6.91 -15.25 -38.47
CA GLU A 350 -7.96 -15.41 -39.46
C GLU A 350 -8.74 -16.72 -39.22
N ASP A 351 -10.04 -16.74 -39.53
CA ASP A 351 -10.88 -17.93 -39.38
C ASP A 351 -10.29 -19.18 -40.06
N GLY A 352 -9.71 -19.02 -41.24
CA GLY A 352 -9.08 -20.11 -42.01
C GLY A 352 -7.83 -20.71 -41.36
N ASP A 353 -7.23 -19.98 -40.42
CA ASP A 353 -5.98 -20.36 -39.74
C ASP A 353 -6.24 -20.91 -38.33
N LEU A 354 -7.48 -20.86 -37.83
CA LEU A 354 -7.83 -21.30 -36.47
C LEU A 354 -7.46 -22.75 -36.16
N ALA A 355 -7.52 -23.64 -37.16
CA ALA A 355 -7.17 -25.04 -37.01
C ALA A 355 -5.67 -25.25 -36.71
N ASP A 356 -4.81 -24.33 -37.15
CA ASP A 356 -3.35 -24.47 -37.03
C ASP A 356 -2.80 -23.77 -35.77
N LEU A 357 -3.63 -22.96 -35.12
CA LEU A 357 -3.27 -22.17 -33.95
C LEU A 357 -2.90 -23.01 -32.71
N GLY A 358 -3.26 -24.30 -32.69
CA GLY A 358 -3.05 -25.19 -31.55
C GLY A 358 -1.59 -25.26 -31.09
N LEU A 359 -0.64 -25.39 -32.02
CA LEU A 359 0.78 -25.51 -31.71
C LEU A 359 1.34 -24.24 -31.04
N LEU A 360 0.95 -23.07 -31.52
CA LEU A 360 1.34 -21.79 -30.92
C LEU A 360 0.76 -21.64 -29.51
N LYS A 361 -0.50 -22.06 -29.29
CA LYS A 361 -1.12 -22.00 -27.95
C LYS A 361 -0.38 -22.87 -26.94
N THR A 362 -0.07 -24.11 -27.31
CA THR A 362 0.70 -25.03 -26.46
C THR A 362 2.09 -24.48 -26.18
N LEU A 363 2.76 -23.90 -27.18
CA LEU A 363 4.07 -23.27 -26.98
C LEU A 363 4.01 -22.09 -26.01
N LEU A 364 3.05 -21.17 -26.19
CA LEU A 364 2.87 -20.00 -25.33
C LEU A 364 2.53 -20.40 -23.89
N ALA A 365 1.55 -21.28 -23.70
CA ALA A 365 1.08 -21.66 -22.38
C ALA A 365 2.08 -22.58 -21.65
N ASP A 366 2.51 -23.67 -22.28
CA ASP A 366 3.22 -24.76 -21.58
C ASP A 366 4.73 -24.54 -21.53
N ARG A 367 5.32 -23.82 -22.50
CA ARG A 367 6.78 -23.62 -22.60
C ARG A 367 7.23 -22.20 -22.30
N LEU A 368 6.37 -21.21 -22.50
CA LEU A 368 6.69 -19.79 -22.33
C LEU A 368 5.96 -19.13 -21.16
N GLY A 369 4.97 -19.80 -20.55
CA GLY A 369 4.25 -19.28 -19.37
C GLY A 369 3.37 -18.06 -19.66
N VAL A 370 2.90 -17.92 -20.90
CA VAL A 370 2.08 -16.79 -21.38
C VAL A 370 0.72 -17.32 -21.82
N GLU A 371 -0.37 -16.68 -21.40
CA GLU A 371 -1.74 -17.08 -21.74
C GLU A 371 -2.17 -16.42 -23.07
N PRO A 372 -2.40 -17.20 -24.15
CA PRO A 372 -2.85 -16.63 -25.42
C PRO A 372 -4.32 -16.22 -25.36
N ARG A 373 -4.61 -15.01 -25.88
CA ARG A 373 -5.96 -14.46 -26.08
C ARG A 373 -6.28 -14.34 -27.57
N PRO A 374 -6.87 -15.36 -28.21
CA PRO A 374 -7.20 -15.32 -29.63
C PRO A 374 -8.31 -14.30 -29.93
N LEU A 375 -8.06 -13.47 -30.94
CA LEU A 375 -8.97 -12.50 -31.53
C LEU A 375 -9.20 -12.92 -32.98
N LYS A 376 -10.45 -13.20 -33.33
CA LYS A 376 -10.82 -13.81 -34.61
C LYS A 376 -11.13 -12.75 -35.64
N PHE A 377 -10.57 -12.93 -36.84
CA PHE A 377 -10.79 -12.07 -37.99
C PHE A 377 -11.43 -12.85 -39.13
N SER A 378 -12.19 -12.13 -39.96
CA SER A 378 -12.72 -12.58 -41.23
C SER A 378 -12.31 -11.56 -42.29
N LYS A 379 -11.39 -11.90 -43.20
CA LYS A 379 -10.86 -10.99 -44.22
C LYS A 379 -10.37 -9.68 -43.63
N ALA A 380 -9.50 -9.78 -42.63
CA ALA A 380 -8.95 -8.65 -41.89
C ALA A 380 -9.94 -7.76 -41.13
N THR A 381 -11.23 -8.12 -41.08
CA THR A 381 -12.21 -7.46 -40.21
C THR A 381 -12.37 -8.24 -38.91
N PRO A 382 -12.29 -7.60 -37.73
CA PRO A 382 -12.51 -8.29 -36.46
C PRO A 382 -13.96 -8.77 -36.34
N LYS A 383 -14.16 -9.93 -35.73
CA LYS A 383 -15.51 -10.43 -35.44
C LYS A 383 -16.19 -9.76 -34.24
N ASP A 384 -15.39 -9.11 -33.39
CA ASP A 384 -15.83 -8.52 -32.12
C ASP A 384 -14.90 -7.34 -31.77
N ASP A 385 -15.30 -6.14 -32.16
CA ASP A 385 -14.55 -4.90 -31.94
C ASP A 385 -14.38 -4.55 -30.46
N GLU A 386 -15.38 -4.81 -29.64
CA GLU A 386 -15.34 -4.51 -28.20
C GLU A 386 -14.31 -5.40 -27.49
N ARG A 387 -14.28 -6.68 -27.85
CA ARG A 387 -13.27 -7.63 -27.36
C ARG A 387 -11.88 -7.32 -27.90
N LEU A 388 -11.75 -6.89 -29.16
CA LEU A 388 -10.48 -6.43 -29.73
C LEU A 388 -9.92 -5.27 -28.90
N ALA A 389 -10.71 -4.21 -28.70
CA ALA A 389 -10.31 -3.04 -27.93
C ALA A 389 -9.91 -3.41 -26.50
N ARG A 390 -10.75 -4.19 -25.79
CA ARG A 390 -10.47 -4.62 -24.41
C ARG A 390 -9.20 -5.46 -24.29
N THR A 391 -8.96 -6.39 -25.23
CA THR A 391 -7.80 -7.28 -25.20
C THR A 391 -6.51 -6.54 -25.54
N LEU A 392 -6.55 -5.62 -26.51
CA LEU A 392 -5.39 -4.78 -26.86
C LEU A 392 -5.08 -3.70 -25.81
N ALA A 393 -6.05 -3.32 -24.99
CA ALA A 393 -5.82 -2.46 -23.82
C ALA A 393 -5.09 -3.20 -22.70
N SER A 394 -5.35 -4.50 -22.52
CA SER A 394 -4.73 -5.33 -21.47
C SER A 394 -3.43 -6.02 -21.88
N CYS A 395 -3.15 -6.16 -23.18
CA CYS A 395 -1.95 -6.82 -23.70
C CYS A 395 -0.97 -5.78 -24.29
N GLN A 396 0.26 -5.76 -23.77
CA GLN A 396 1.31 -4.86 -24.28
C GLN A 396 1.98 -5.35 -25.58
N GLN A 397 1.84 -6.65 -25.87
CA GLN A 397 2.38 -7.29 -27.06
C GLN A 397 1.29 -8.05 -27.79
N VAL A 398 1.43 -8.14 -29.11
CA VAL A 398 0.48 -8.76 -30.02
C VAL A 398 1.20 -9.72 -30.95
N ILE A 399 0.60 -10.89 -31.20
CA ILE A 399 1.05 -11.83 -32.21
C ILE A 399 0.02 -11.85 -33.35
N ILE A 400 0.45 -11.63 -34.58
CA ILE A 400 -0.29 -11.94 -35.80
C ILE A 400 0.07 -13.37 -36.17
N PHE A 401 -0.89 -14.29 -36.11
CA PHE A 401 -0.69 -15.68 -36.49
C PHE A 401 -0.96 -15.86 -37.98
N TRP A 402 0.07 -16.23 -38.74
CA TRP A 402 0.01 -16.40 -40.19
C TRP A 402 0.28 -17.85 -40.57
N SER A 403 -0.74 -18.57 -41.05
CA SER A 403 -0.63 -19.97 -41.50
C SER A 403 -0.99 -20.14 -42.97
N ARG A 404 -2.27 -20.07 -43.35
CA ARG A 404 -2.75 -20.36 -44.72
C ARG A 404 -3.06 -19.11 -45.54
N GLN A 405 -3.07 -17.93 -44.92
CA GLN A 405 -3.37 -16.68 -45.61
C GLN A 405 -2.22 -16.24 -46.53
N SER A 406 -2.49 -15.32 -47.47
CA SER A 406 -1.44 -14.66 -48.24
C SER A 406 -0.72 -13.59 -47.41
N GLU A 407 0.45 -13.15 -47.88
CA GLU A 407 1.15 -12.01 -47.26
C GLU A 407 0.33 -10.71 -47.23
N ASP A 408 -0.58 -10.51 -48.20
CA ASP A 408 -1.49 -9.34 -48.24
C ASP A 408 -2.31 -9.22 -46.95
N TRP A 409 -2.82 -10.34 -46.43
CA TRP A 409 -3.59 -10.35 -45.18
C TRP A 409 -2.74 -9.90 -43.99
N VAL A 410 -1.45 -10.23 -43.97
CA VAL A 410 -0.53 -9.80 -42.91
C VAL A 410 -0.29 -8.29 -42.99
N PHE A 411 -0.20 -7.74 -44.19
CA PHE A 411 -0.15 -6.28 -44.39
C PHE A 411 -1.43 -5.60 -43.92
N ASP A 412 -2.61 -6.14 -44.28
CA ASP A 412 -3.89 -5.63 -43.81
C ASP A 412 -3.98 -5.61 -42.28
N MET A 413 -3.47 -6.66 -41.61
CA MET A 413 -3.37 -6.69 -40.14
C MET A 413 -2.48 -5.59 -39.57
N MET A 414 -1.35 -5.30 -40.20
CA MET A 414 -0.44 -4.24 -39.76
C MET A 414 -0.99 -2.83 -40.03
N ASP A 415 -1.95 -2.69 -40.94
CA ASP A 415 -2.60 -1.43 -41.28
C ASP A 415 -3.90 -1.19 -40.50
N LEU A 416 -4.26 -2.09 -39.56
CA LEU A 416 -5.35 -1.87 -38.62
C LEU A 416 -5.06 -0.66 -37.71
N ASP A 417 -6.01 0.28 -37.66
CA ASP A 417 -5.94 1.47 -36.78
C ASP A 417 -5.66 1.10 -35.31
N ALA A 418 -6.23 -0.01 -34.84
CA ALA A 418 -6.06 -0.49 -33.47
C ALA A 418 -4.59 -0.86 -33.12
N LEU A 419 -3.74 -1.11 -34.12
CA LEU A 419 -2.34 -1.46 -33.95
C LEU A 419 -1.38 -0.29 -34.25
N ALA A 420 -1.87 0.85 -34.76
CA ALA A 420 -1.03 1.96 -35.22
C ALA A 420 0.01 2.41 -34.18
N ASP A 421 -0.40 2.60 -32.92
CA ASP A 421 0.47 3.04 -31.81
C ASP A 421 1.36 1.93 -31.22
N ARG A 422 1.24 0.70 -31.74
CA ARG A 422 1.91 -0.49 -31.24
C ARG A 422 2.88 -1.10 -32.26
N LEU A 423 2.94 -0.59 -33.50
CA LEU A 423 3.86 -1.11 -34.51
C LEU A 423 5.32 -1.02 -34.06
N GLY A 424 6.06 -2.09 -34.28
CA GLY A 424 7.47 -2.22 -33.95
C GLY A 424 7.86 -3.66 -33.58
N PRO A 425 9.15 -4.03 -33.75
CA PRO A 425 9.63 -5.39 -33.54
C PRO A 425 9.59 -5.88 -32.09
N ASP A 426 9.33 -4.99 -31.13
CA ASP A 426 9.25 -5.32 -29.69
C ASP A 426 7.82 -5.40 -29.18
N ARG A 427 6.84 -5.02 -30.00
CA ARG A 427 5.41 -4.95 -29.63
C ARG A 427 4.51 -5.78 -30.54
N VAL A 428 4.88 -5.96 -31.81
CA VAL A 428 4.16 -6.82 -32.75
C VAL A 428 5.08 -7.92 -33.27
N CYS A 429 4.61 -9.16 -33.18
CA CYS A 429 5.27 -10.34 -33.74
C CYS A 429 4.37 -10.96 -34.81
N ILE A 430 4.94 -11.32 -35.96
CA ILE A 430 4.29 -12.16 -36.97
C ILE A 430 4.84 -13.56 -36.78
N TYR A 431 3.97 -14.48 -36.38
CA TYR A 431 4.32 -15.89 -36.23
C TYR A 431 3.87 -16.64 -37.48
N ALA A 432 4.84 -17.02 -38.31
CA ALA A 432 4.60 -17.78 -39.53
C ALA A 432 4.56 -19.29 -39.21
N GLY A 433 3.35 -19.83 -39.04
CA GLY A 433 3.09 -21.27 -38.87
C GLY A 433 2.73 -21.97 -40.19
N GLY A 434 2.33 -23.25 -40.12
CA GLY A 434 1.88 -24.01 -41.30
C GLY A 434 3.01 -24.41 -42.25
N GLU A 435 2.66 -24.74 -43.50
CA GLU A 435 3.64 -25.13 -44.53
C GLU A 435 4.48 -23.93 -45.00
N ASP A 436 5.75 -24.19 -45.29
CA ASP A 436 6.66 -23.17 -45.85
C ASP A 436 6.20 -22.74 -47.24
N SER A 437 6.27 -21.43 -47.51
CA SER A 437 5.94 -20.85 -48.81
C SER A 437 7.00 -19.84 -49.25
N ALA A 438 7.04 -19.54 -50.55
CA ALA A 438 7.93 -18.50 -51.08
C ALA A 438 7.68 -17.16 -50.38
N GLU A 439 6.40 -16.80 -50.19
CA GLU A 439 5.97 -15.59 -49.46
C GLU A 439 6.58 -15.52 -48.05
N LYS A 440 6.42 -16.59 -47.24
CA LYS A 440 6.98 -16.63 -45.86
C LYS A 440 8.50 -16.52 -45.84
N SER A 441 9.17 -17.06 -46.86
CA SER A 441 10.63 -17.02 -46.94
C SER A 441 11.19 -15.65 -47.36
N SER A 442 10.44 -14.88 -48.15
CA SER A 442 10.84 -13.54 -48.61
C SER A 442 10.23 -12.39 -47.79
N PHE A 443 9.28 -12.67 -46.90
CA PHE A 443 8.58 -11.65 -46.14
C PHE A 443 9.53 -10.89 -45.21
N ALA A 444 9.51 -9.55 -45.28
CA ALA A 444 10.31 -8.68 -44.43
C ALA A 444 9.57 -7.39 -44.11
N THR A 445 9.63 -6.96 -42.85
CA THR A 445 9.01 -5.70 -42.40
C THR A 445 9.78 -5.10 -41.22
N LYS A 446 9.68 -3.78 -41.05
CA LYS A 446 10.14 -3.05 -39.85
C LYS A 446 9.01 -2.85 -38.82
N LYS A 447 7.75 -3.05 -39.23
CA LYS A 447 6.55 -2.83 -38.40
C LYS A 447 6.33 -3.95 -37.37
N ALA A 448 6.99 -5.10 -37.53
CA ALA A 448 6.84 -6.26 -36.67
C ALA A 448 8.08 -7.16 -36.73
N ARG A 449 8.24 -8.03 -35.73
CA ARG A 449 9.27 -9.08 -35.72
C ARG A 449 8.72 -10.34 -36.36
N LEU A 450 9.43 -10.91 -37.34
CA LEU A 450 9.05 -12.18 -37.94
C LEU A 450 9.65 -13.35 -37.15
N VAL A 451 8.83 -14.32 -36.79
CA VAL A 451 9.25 -15.58 -36.15
C VAL A 451 8.70 -16.75 -36.96
N SER A 452 9.59 -17.64 -37.41
CA SER A 452 9.21 -18.88 -38.10
C SER A 452 8.77 -19.95 -37.09
N GLY A 453 7.69 -20.67 -37.40
CA GLY A 453 7.11 -21.71 -36.56
C GLY A 453 7.87 -23.04 -36.54
N VAL A 454 9.04 -23.13 -37.16
CA VAL A 454 9.93 -24.29 -37.02
C VAL A 454 10.33 -24.44 -35.55
N VAL A 455 10.12 -25.64 -34.99
CA VAL A 455 10.01 -25.88 -33.54
C VAL A 455 11.24 -25.43 -32.73
N SER A 456 12.45 -25.44 -33.28
CA SER A 456 13.66 -25.03 -32.55
C SER A 456 14.03 -23.54 -32.69
N PRO A 457 13.97 -22.89 -33.88
CA PRO A 457 14.20 -21.44 -34.00
C PRO A 457 13.03 -20.58 -33.49
N GLY A 458 11.80 -21.07 -33.60
CA GLY A 458 10.59 -20.33 -33.26
C GLY A 458 10.42 -20.05 -31.77
N GLU A 459 10.80 -21.00 -30.92
CA GLU A 459 10.75 -20.84 -29.46
C GLU A 459 11.72 -19.74 -29.00
N THR A 460 12.95 -19.72 -29.52
CA THR A 460 13.94 -18.68 -29.19
C THR A 460 13.52 -17.31 -29.70
N GLY A 461 12.96 -17.25 -30.91
CA GLY A 461 12.42 -16.00 -31.47
C GLY A 461 11.26 -15.43 -30.65
N LEU A 462 10.33 -16.29 -30.22
CA LEU A 462 9.22 -15.89 -29.35
C LEU A 462 9.69 -15.48 -27.95
N ARG A 463 10.64 -16.18 -27.33
CA ARG A 463 11.24 -15.75 -26.06
C ARG A 463 11.85 -14.36 -26.18
N SER A 464 12.70 -14.16 -27.20
CA SER A 464 13.33 -12.86 -27.44
C SER A 464 12.30 -11.75 -27.69
N PHE A 465 11.17 -12.07 -28.34
CA PHE A 465 10.07 -11.12 -28.50
C PHE A 465 9.42 -10.79 -27.15
N LEU A 466 9.05 -11.81 -26.37
CA LEU A 466 8.41 -11.63 -25.06
C LEU A 466 9.29 -10.84 -24.08
N ASP A 467 10.61 -11.04 -24.15
CA ASP A 467 11.60 -10.39 -23.27
C ASP A 467 11.98 -8.96 -23.72
N ALA A 468 11.59 -8.55 -24.93
CA ALA A 468 12.00 -7.26 -25.51
C ALA A 468 11.44 -6.02 -24.76
N LEU A 469 10.39 -6.20 -23.93
CA LEU A 469 9.84 -5.14 -23.08
C LEU A 469 10.19 -5.41 -21.61
N PRO A 470 11.00 -4.56 -20.95
CA PRO A 470 11.29 -4.70 -19.53
C PRO A 470 10.06 -4.28 -18.71
N GLY A 471 9.43 -5.25 -18.04
CA GLY A 471 8.30 -4.96 -17.15
C GLY A 471 7.56 -6.19 -16.62
N ALA A 472 8.25 -7.08 -15.91
CA ALA A 472 7.71 -7.96 -14.84
C ALA A 472 8.75 -9.01 -14.43
N ALA A 473 9.66 -8.66 -13.51
CA ALA A 473 10.21 -9.62 -12.56
C ALA A 473 9.61 -9.30 -11.19
#